data_AF-A0A958S4G9-F1
#
_entry.id   AF-A0A958S4G9-F1
#
_cell.length_a   1.000
_cell.length_b   1.000
_cell.length_c   1.000
_cell.angle_alpha   90.00
_cell.angle_beta   90.00
_cell.angle_gamma   90.00
#
_symmetry.space_group_name_H-M   'P 1'
#
loop_
_entity.id
_entity.type
_entity.pdbx_description
1 polymer ?
#
loop_
_entity_poly.entity_id
_entity_poly.type
_entity_poly.pdbx_seq_one_letter_code
_entity_poly.pdbx_strand_id
1 'polypeptide(L)'
;MGLLSKIMLSPKTERVVFVLALLGLFVMVAGLLFYRPEGQSAKGEAIGTIESSGTVRRRHARSLLWENLPAEDSIYTLDYVYVLPGNSARVTLVNGSSLELPAGTMVQFDSLDGKTFEIDLIAGKLKNAAGFSLKAKDEFFVRWKNTRLLDYLPSLEHEALKQQEFLSRLDEYLNKAARKSEFKEPNFQPFTLTQLDQFEIDLIRPRNKQVVKSGRGEWVDAVWSPIPLADIRYEVQVSQREKFDFYVSYQTNYNAISLQIQDSGSYYWRVIAKQGKTGELLSKPAAFVYEVTSRRLSPLLGRIPAATGSKYVTEISTTESFQKILVRTNTNSKRCATAGLKPGEYYCRVRRGSNDSVLNIYSFKVSP
;
A
#
# COMPACT_ATOMS: atom_id res chain seq x y z
N MET A 1 -19.09 -6.26 59.87
CA MET A 1 -17.83 -5.51 59.70
C MET A 1 -16.70 -6.28 60.37
N GLY A 2 -16.25 -7.37 59.77
CA GLY A 2 -15.25 -8.25 60.37
C GLY A 2 -14.46 -8.97 59.30
N LEU A 3 -13.17 -9.16 59.58
CA LEU A 3 -12.27 -10.12 58.95
C LEU A 3 -11.92 -9.86 57.48
N LEU A 4 -11.21 -8.76 57.21
CA LEU A 4 -10.17 -8.78 56.19
C LEU A 4 -8.82 -8.78 56.91
N SER A 5 -8.40 -10.00 57.27
CA SER A 5 -7.09 -10.28 57.83
C SER A 5 -6.00 -9.81 56.87
N LYS A 6 -5.07 -8.99 57.38
CA LYS A 6 -3.82 -8.66 56.71
C LYS A 6 -3.03 -9.95 56.50
N ILE A 7 -3.10 -10.51 55.29
CA ILE A 7 -2.17 -11.53 54.85
C ILE A 7 -0.84 -10.80 54.60
N MET A 8 0.06 -10.80 55.60
CA MET A 8 1.45 -10.40 55.41
C MET A 8 2.12 -11.46 54.55
N LEU A 9 2.20 -11.21 53.25
CA LEU A 9 3.00 -12.00 52.34
C LEU A 9 4.47 -11.69 52.62
N SER A 10 5.32 -12.73 52.60
CA SER A 10 6.76 -12.51 52.77
C SER A 10 7.30 -11.67 51.60
N PRO A 11 8.40 -10.93 51.76
CA PRO A 11 8.99 -10.11 50.69
C PRO A 11 9.34 -10.91 49.43
N LYS A 12 9.59 -12.21 49.59
CA LYS A 12 9.83 -13.13 48.46
C LYS A 12 8.53 -13.46 47.73
N THR A 13 7.44 -13.67 48.46
CA THR A 13 6.13 -13.97 47.90
C THR A 13 5.55 -12.78 47.13
N GLU A 14 5.76 -11.55 47.60
CA GLU A 14 5.33 -10.34 46.91
C GLU A 14 6.00 -10.18 45.53
N ARG A 15 7.31 -10.47 45.44
CA ARG A 15 8.05 -10.40 44.16
C ARG A 15 7.55 -11.43 43.15
N VAL A 16 7.24 -12.65 43.60
CA VAL A 16 6.72 -13.72 42.72
C VAL A 16 5.34 -13.33 42.18
N VAL A 17 4.45 -12.82 43.03
CA VAL A 17 3.11 -12.37 42.62
C VAL A 17 3.20 -11.24 41.59
N PHE A 18 4.11 -10.28 41.79
CA PHE A 18 4.31 -9.18 40.86
C PHE A 18 4.81 -9.64 39.48
N VAL A 19 5.76 -10.58 39.43
CA VAL A 19 6.28 -11.14 38.17
C VAL A 19 5.19 -11.90 37.42
N LEU A 20 4.37 -12.70 38.11
CA LEU A 20 3.26 -13.42 37.49
C LEU A 20 2.18 -12.46 36.95
N ALA A 21 1.89 -11.37 37.65
CA ALA A 21 0.97 -10.34 37.17
C ALA A 21 1.49 -9.65 35.89
N LEU A 22 2.78 -9.32 35.83
CA LEU A 22 3.41 -8.76 34.63
C LEU A 22 3.41 -9.74 33.46
N LEU A 23 3.68 -11.03 33.71
CA LEU A 23 3.63 -12.07 32.68
C LEU A 23 2.20 -12.22 32.14
N GLY A 24 1.19 -12.24 33.03
CA GLY A 24 -0.22 -12.30 32.63
C GLY A 24 -0.64 -11.09 31.80
N LEU A 25 -0.22 -9.88 32.18
CA LEU A 25 -0.47 -8.66 31.42
C LEU A 25 0.21 -8.71 30.05
N PHE A 26 1.46 -9.18 29.98
CA PHE A 26 2.19 -9.33 28.73
C PHE A 26 1.49 -10.31 27.78
N VAL A 27 1.05 -11.47 28.27
CA VAL A 27 0.31 -12.46 27.46
C VAL A 27 -1.03 -11.88 26.99
N MET A 28 -1.73 -11.11 27.81
CA MET A 28 -2.98 -10.45 27.44
C MET A 28 -2.76 -9.38 26.34
N VAL A 29 -1.72 -8.54 26.47
CA VAL A 29 -1.39 -7.51 25.49
C VAL A 29 -0.91 -8.14 24.18
N ALA A 30 -0.07 -9.17 24.26
CA ALA A 30 0.33 -9.95 23.09
C ALA A 30 -0.89 -10.59 22.42
N GLY A 31 -1.79 -11.19 23.20
CA GLY A 31 -3.07 -11.68 22.74
C GLY A 31 -3.85 -10.60 21.97
N LEU A 32 -4.03 -9.41 22.54
CA LEU A 32 -4.76 -8.33 21.86
C LEU A 32 -4.05 -7.77 20.61
N LEU A 33 -2.71 -7.74 20.59
CA LEU A 33 -1.94 -7.23 19.45
C LEU A 33 -1.88 -8.24 18.30
N PHE A 34 -1.83 -9.54 18.61
CA PHE A 34 -1.71 -10.62 17.63
C PHE A 34 -3.05 -11.29 17.29
N TYR A 35 -4.09 -11.12 18.11
CA TYR A 35 -5.46 -11.48 17.79
C TYR A 35 -6.01 -10.48 16.77
N ARG A 36 -5.61 -10.66 15.51
CA ARG A 36 -6.32 -10.08 14.39
C ARG A 36 -7.52 -10.98 14.14
N PRO A 37 -8.77 -10.48 14.29
CA PRO A 37 -9.92 -11.28 13.91
C PRO A 37 -9.75 -11.68 12.44
N GLU A 38 -9.64 -12.99 12.22
CA GLU A 38 -9.62 -13.62 10.91
C GLU A 38 -10.74 -12.98 10.07
N GLY A 39 -10.39 -12.38 8.92
CA GLY A 39 -11.40 -12.09 7.88
C GLY A 39 -12.04 -10.69 7.83
N GLN A 40 -11.52 -9.67 8.51
CA GLN A 40 -11.93 -8.27 8.25
C GLN A 40 -10.82 -7.42 7.60
N SER A 41 -10.13 -7.97 6.59
CA SER A 41 -9.61 -7.08 5.54
C SER A 41 -10.79 -6.31 5.01
N ALA A 42 -10.72 -4.97 5.00
CA ALA A 42 -11.80 -4.09 4.54
C ALA A 42 -12.29 -4.58 3.18
N LYS A 43 -13.40 -5.32 3.18
CA LYS A 43 -13.92 -6.00 2.00
C LYS A 43 -14.32 -4.89 1.04
N GLY A 44 -13.65 -4.84 -0.11
CA GLY A 44 -14.06 -3.97 -1.20
C GLY A 44 -15.47 -4.34 -1.67
N GLU A 45 -15.99 -3.61 -2.65
CA GLU A 45 -17.20 -4.05 -3.33
C GLU A 45 -16.94 -5.41 -4.01
N ALA A 46 -17.80 -6.39 -3.75
CA ALA A 46 -17.67 -7.70 -4.37
C ALA A 46 -17.98 -7.58 -5.87
N ILE A 47 -17.10 -8.13 -6.70
CA ILE A 47 -17.25 -8.09 -8.17
C ILE A 47 -17.86 -9.38 -8.73
N GLY A 48 -18.02 -10.39 -7.89
CA GLY A 48 -18.61 -11.67 -8.25
C GLY A 48 -18.60 -12.67 -7.11
N THR A 49 -19.05 -13.88 -7.41
CA THR A 49 -18.97 -15.05 -6.54
C THR A 49 -18.13 -16.13 -7.20
N ILE A 50 -17.49 -16.96 -6.39
CA ILE A 50 -16.76 -18.14 -6.83
C ILE A 50 -17.39 -19.39 -6.22
N GLU A 51 -17.66 -20.36 -7.07
CA GLU A 51 -18.09 -21.71 -6.70
C GLU A 51 -16.95 -22.67 -7.00
N SER A 52 -16.44 -23.38 -6.00
CA SER A 52 -15.30 -24.28 -6.16
C SER A 52 -15.63 -25.73 -5.90
N SER A 53 -15.17 -26.60 -6.79
CA SER A 53 -15.07 -28.04 -6.55
C SER A 53 -13.65 -28.36 -6.10
N GLY A 54 -13.44 -28.37 -4.78
CA GLY A 54 -12.16 -28.70 -4.13
C GLY A 54 -11.45 -27.50 -3.52
N THR A 55 -10.11 -27.54 -3.45
CA THR A 55 -9.31 -26.47 -2.81
C THR A 55 -8.94 -25.37 -3.79
N VAL A 56 -9.42 -24.16 -3.50
CA VAL A 56 -9.04 -22.93 -4.19
C VAL A 56 -8.43 -21.99 -3.16
N ARG A 57 -7.39 -21.25 -3.56
CA ARG A 57 -6.76 -20.24 -2.71
C ARG A 57 -6.99 -18.85 -3.26
N ARG A 58 -7.24 -17.90 -2.36
CA ARG A 58 -7.30 -16.47 -2.67
C ARG A 58 -6.18 -15.73 -1.98
N ARG A 59 -5.60 -14.76 -2.66
CA ARG A 59 -4.78 -13.72 -2.04
C ARG A 59 -5.37 -12.36 -2.36
N HIS A 60 -5.75 -11.64 -1.31
CA HIS A 60 -6.29 -10.29 -1.44
C HIS A 60 -5.25 -9.29 -1.98
N ALA A 61 -5.71 -8.27 -2.69
CA ALA A 61 -4.87 -7.22 -3.30
C ALA A 61 -3.84 -6.58 -2.35
N ARG A 62 -4.18 -6.48 -1.06
CA ARG A 62 -3.33 -5.86 -0.01
C ARG A 62 -2.76 -6.88 0.99
N SER A 63 -2.89 -8.17 0.69
CA SER A 63 -2.37 -9.25 1.52
C SER A 63 -1.30 -10.03 0.78
N LEU A 64 -0.25 -10.44 1.50
CA LEU A 64 0.73 -11.42 1.00
C LEU A 64 0.33 -12.86 1.34
N LEU A 65 -0.70 -13.04 2.17
CA LEU A 65 -1.16 -14.33 2.64
C LEU A 65 -2.16 -14.93 1.66
N TRP A 66 -1.97 -16.21 1.37
CA TRP A 66 -2.93 -17.03 0.67
C TRP A 66 -3.85 -17.69 1.69
N GLU A 67 -5.15 -17.57 1.46
CA GLU A 67 -6.19 -18.17 2.28
C GLU A 67 -6.94 -19.22 1.45
N ASN A 68 -7.40 -20.29 2.09
CA ASN A 68 -8.28 -21.24 1.42
C ASN A 68 -9.67 -20.60 1.30
N LEU A 69 -10.21 -20.57 0.09
CA LEU A 69 -11.57 -20.14 -0.17
C LEU A 69 -12.54 -21.27 0.22
N PRO A 70 -13.66 -20.95 0.92
CA PRO A 70 -14.75 -21.90 1.07
C PRO A 70 -15.40 -22.20 -0.29
N ALA A 71 -16.25 -23.24 -0.32
CA ALA A 71 -16.89 -23.71 -1.55
C ALA A 71 -17.65 -22.60 -2.32
N GLU A 72 -18.20 -21.65 -1.57
CA GLU A 72 -18.84 -20.44 -2.10
C GLU A 72 -18.30 -19.23 -1.34
N ASP A 73 -17.74 -18.25 -2.05
CA ASP A 73 -17.33 -16.97 -1.47
C ASP A 73 -17.47 -15.84 -2.50
N SER A 74 -17.38 -14.60 -2.03
CA SER A 74 -17.27 -13.43 -2.89
C SER A 74 -15.82 -13.20 -3.35
N ILE A 75 -15.65 -12.70 -4.57
CA ILE A 75 -14.38 -12.21 -5.09
C ILE A 75 -14.40 -10.68 -5.19
N TYR A 76 -13.25 -10.05 -5.02
CA TYR A 76 -13.08 -8.60 -4.98
C TYR A 76 -12.08 -8.14 -6.04
N THR A 77 -12.14 -6.84 -6.36
CA THR A 77 -11.18 -6.20 -7.27
C THR A 77 -9.74 -6.40 -6.78
N LEU A 78 -8.85 -6.77 -7.70
CA LEU A 78 -7.44 -7.09 -7.51
C LEU A 78 -7.16 -8.34 -6.67
N ASP A 79 -8.15 -9.22 -6.47
CA ASP A 79 -7.90 -10.52 -5.89
C ASP A 79 -7.18 -11.44 -6.88
N TYR A 80 -6.23 -12.22 -6.34
CA TYR A 80 -5.62 -13.34 -7.02
C TYR A 80 -6.32 -14.62 -6.61
N VAL A 81 -6.75 -15.42 -7.58
CA VAL A 81 -7.37 -16.73 -7.36
C VAL A 81 -6.50 -17.80 -7.99
N TYR A 82 -6.16 -18.83 -7.21
CA TYR A 82 -5.40 -19.98 -7.66
C TYR A 82 -6.15 -21.28 -7.40
N VAL A 83 -6.43 -22.02 -8.47
CA VAL A 83 -7.08 -23.33 -8.42
C VAL A 83 -6.01 -24.41 -8.37
N LEU A 84 -5.93 -25.16 -7.26
CA LEU A 84 -4.90 -26.20 -7.11
C LEU A 84 -5.12 -27.36 -8.11
N PRO A 85 -4.07 -28.14 -8.42
CA PRO A 85 -4.19 -29.34 -9.24
C PRO A 85 -5.29 -30.29 -8.74
N GLY A 86 -6.09 -30.84 -9.66
CA GLY A 86 -7.21 -31.73 -9.35
C GLY A 86 -8.52 -31.03 -8.96
N ASN A 87 -8.52 -29.70 -8.82
CA ASN A 87 -9.71 -28.92 -8.47
C ASN A 87 -10.21 -28.11 -9.67
N SER A 88 -11.43 -27.57 -9.56
CA SER A 88 -11.97 -26.62 -10.54
C SER A 88 -12.79 -25.55 -9.83
N ALA A 89 -12.94 -24.39 -10.46
CA ALA A 89 -13.80 -23.33 -9.96
C ALA A 89 -14.56 -22.66 -11.09
N ARG A 90 -15.75 -22.16 -10.79
CA ARG A 90 -16.54 -21.29 -11.64
C ARG A 90 -16.70 -19.95 -10.95
N VAL A 91 -16.36 -18.88 -11.65
CA VAL A 91 -16.55 -17.52 -11.17
C VAL A 91 -17.72 -16.91 -11.92
N THR A 92 -18.68 -16.33 -11.19
CA THR A 92 -19.83 -15.63 -11.75
C THR A 92 -19.74 -14.16 -11.32
N LEU A 93 -19.55 -13.26 -12.27
CA LEU A 93 -19.45 -11.83 -11.99
C LEU A 93 -20.83 -11.18 -11.86
N VAL A 94 -20.86 -10.00 -11.24
CA VAL A 94 -22.10 -9.23 -11.03
C VAL A 94 -22.82 -8.83 -12.33
N ASN A 95 -22.11 -8.82 -13.46
CA ASN A 95 -22.71 -8.58 -14.78
C ASN A 95 -23.31 -9.85 -15.43
N GLY A 96 -23.29 -10.99 -14.73
CA GLY A 96 -23.81 -12.27 -15.20
C GLY A 96 -22.83 -13.08 -16.07
N SER A 97 -21.66 -12.53 -16.41
CA SER A 97 -20.62 -13.31 -17.09
C SER A 97 -20.06 -14.38 -16.17
N SER A 98 -19.70 -15.53 -16.76
CA SER A 98 -19.16 -16.67 -16.01
C SER A 98 -17.86 -17.13 -16.63
N LEU A 99 -16.89 -17.49 -15.78
CA LEU A 99 -15.57 -17.96 -16.16
C LEU A 99 -15.27 -19.28 -15.47
N GLU A 100 -14.93 -20.30 -16.25
CA GLU A 100 -14.46 -21.58 -15.72
C GLU A 100 -12.94 -21.58 -15.58
N LEU A 101 -12.48 -21.83 -14.35
CA LEU A 101 -11.08 -21.92 -13.95
C LEU A 101 -10.71 -23.40 -13.74
N PRO A 102 -10.05 -24.05 -14.70
CA PRO A 102 -9.60 -25.43 -14.53
C PRO A 102 -8.40 -25.51 -13.58
N ALA A 103 -8.07 -26.74 -13.18
CA ALA A 103 -6.92 -27.04 -12.33
C ALA A 103 -5.62 -26.37 -12.79
N GLY A 104 -4.85 -25.84 -11.84
CA GLY A 104 -3.57 -25.17 -12.11
C GLY A 104 -3.69 -23.75 -12.65
N THR A 105 -4.88 -23.17 -12.66
CA THR A 105 -5.11 -21.81 -13.16
C THR A 105 -4.92 -20.77 -12.07
N MET A 106 -4.20 -19.70 -12.41
CA MET A 106 -4.03 -18.50 -11.59
C MET A 106 -4.48 -17.27 -12.38
N VAL A 107 -5.43 -16.53 -11.82
CA VAL A 107 -5.97 -15.30 -12.41
C VAL A 107 -5.98 -14.17 -11.40
N GLN A 108 -5.84 -12.94 -11.91
CA GLN A 108 -6.12 -11.73 -11.17
C GLN A 108 -7.35 -11.06 -11.78
N PHE A 109 -8.29 -10.66 -10.91
CA PHE A 109 -9.49 -9.94 -11.32
C PHE A 109 -9.30 -8.44 -11.16
N ASP A 110 -9.68 -7.65 -12.15
CA ASP A 110 -9.75 -6.19 -12.04
C ASP A 110 -11.08 -5.66 -12.57
N SER A 111 -11.56 -4.57 -11.98
CA SER A 111 -12.81 -3.91 -12.34
C SER A 111 -12.51 -2.49 -12.77
N LEU A 112 -12.76 -2.18 -14.04
CA LEU A 112 -12.44 -0.87 -14.61
C LEU A 112 -13.50 0.17 -14.22
N ASP A 113 -14.78 -0.22 -14.29
CA ASP A 113 -15.92 0.67 -14.07
C ASP A 113 -17.12 -0.01 -13.36
N GLY A 114 -16.91 -1.20 -12.77
CA GLY A 114 -17.97 -1.99 -12.13
C GLY A 114 -18.88 -2.75 -13.10
N LYS A 115 -18.74 -2.55 -14.41
CA LYS A 115 -19.51 -3.25 -15.46
C LYS A 115 -18.62 -4.06 -16.39
N THR A 116 -17.44 -3.53 -16.66
CA THR A 116 -16.38 -4.15 -17.44
C THR A 116 -15.29 -4.66 -16.52
N PHE A 117 -14.91 -5.92 -16.76
CA PHE A 117 -13.94 -6.63 -15.96
C PHE A 117 -12.76 -7.04 -16.83
N GLU A 118 -11.58 -6.79 -16.33
CA GLU A 118 -10.33 -7.23 -16.90
C GLU A 118 -9.84 -8.43 -16.09
N ILE A 119 -9.43 -9.49 -16.79
CA ILE A 119 -8.93 -10.71 -16.15
C ILE A 119 -7.54 -10.97 -16.70
N ASP A 120 -6.56 -10.86 -15.82
CA ASP A 120 -5.17 -11.16 -16.13
C ASP A 120 -4.91 -12.63 -15.84
N LEU A 121 -4.66 -13.40 -16.89
CA LEU A 121 -4.24 -14.79 -16.77
C LEU A 121 -2.75 -14.83 -16.46
N ILE A 122 -2.40 -15.30 -15.26
CA ILE A 122 -1.01 -15.37 -14.79
C ILE A 122 -0.43 -16.75 -15.09
N ALA A 123 -1.22 -17.81 -14.90
CA ALA A 123 -0.84 -19.18 -15.20
C ALA A 123 -2.06 -20.04 -15.52
N GLY A 124 -1.87 -21.09 -16.33
CA GLY A 124 -2.90 -22.07 -16.66
C GLY A 124 -3.61 -21.80 -17.99
N LYS A 125 -4.82 -22.34 -18.13
CA LYS A 125 -5.64 -22.23 -19.35
C LYS A 125 -7.05 -21.81 -18.98
N LEU A 126 -7.68 -20.95 -19.77
CA LEU A 126 -9.08 -20.59 -19.59
C LEU A 126 -9.95 -21.32 -20.61
N LYS A 127 -11.14 -21.74 -20.17
CA LYS A 127 -12.21 -22.20 -21.07
C LYS A 127 -13.32 -21.16 -21.07
N ASN A 128 -13.85 -20.85 -22.26
CA ASN A 128 -15.02 -19.99 -22.45
C ASN A 128 -14.92 -18.60 -21.79
N ALA A 129 -14.03 -17.73 -22.29
CA ALA A 129 -13.92 -16.33 -21.86
C ALA A 129 -14.82 -15.37 -22.68
N ALA A 130 -16.03 -15.80 -23.05
CA ALA A 130 -16.95 -14.94 -23.79
C ALA A 130 -17.41 -13.76 -22.91
N GLY A 131 -17.14 -12.53 -23.35
CA GLY A 131 -17.49 -11.31 -22.61
C GLY A 131 -16.35 -10.70 -21.77
N PHE A 132 -15.13 -11.26 -21.83
CA PHE A 132 -13.96 -10.76 -21.11
C PHE A 132 -12.91 -10.15 -22.04
N SER A 133 -12.23 -9.10 -21.59
CA SER A 133 -10.97 -8.64 -22.19
C SER A 133 -9.82 -9.41 -21.54
N LEU A 134 -9.24 -10.36 -22.26
CA LEU A 134 -8.09 -11.13 -21.80
C LEU A 134 -6.79 -10.42 -22.18
N LYS A 135 -5.98 -10.06 -21.18
CA LYS A 135 -4.56 -9.80 -21.38
C LYS A 135 -3.78 -11.05 -20.98
N ALA A 136 -3.45 -11.88 -21.97
CA ALA A 136 -2.41 -12.87 -21.79
C ALA A 136 -1.08 -12.12 -21.74
N LYS A 137 -0.31 -12.28 -20.66
CA LYS A 137 0.94 -11.52 -20.46
C LYS A 137 2.05 -11.88 -21.44
N ASP A 138 1.84 -12.88 -22.30
CA ASP A 138 2.83 -13.43 -23.23
C ASP A 138 2.50 -13.26 -24.74
N GLU A 139 1.43 -12.58 -25.15
CA GLU A 139 1.17 -12.35 -26.60
C GLU A 139 0.72 -10.92 -26.95
N PHE A 140 1.59 -10.21 -27.68
CA PHE A 140 1.36 -8.89 -28.28
C PHE A 140 0.41 -9.03 -29.48
N PHE A 141 -0.89 -8.72 -29.33
CA PHE A 141 -1.79 -8.53 -30.47
C PHE A 141 -1.96 -7.04 -30.78
N VAL A 142 -1.30 -6.56 -31.83
CA VAL A 142 -1.60 -5.24 -32.40
C VAL A 142 -2.77 -5.40 -33.38
N ARG A 143 -3.95 -4.90 -33.00
CA ARG A 143 -5.15 -4.90 -33.83
C ARG A 143 -5.11 -3.73 -34.82
N TRP A 144 -4.61 -3.94 -36.03
CA TRP A 144 -4.65 -2.93 -37.09
C TRP A 144 -6.05 -2.86 -37.74
N LYS A 145 -6.75 -1.74 -37.57
CA LYS A 145 -7.93 -1.37 -38.35
C LYS A 145 -7.51 -0.43 -39.50
N ASN A 146 -7.05 -0.98 -40.62
CA ASN A 146 -7.16 -0.32 -41.93
C ASN A 146 -6.78 -1.26 -43.08
N THR A 147 -7.76 -1.69 -43.86
CA THR A 147 -7.67 -2.66 -44.97
C THR A 147 -7.29 -2.02 -46.31
N ARG A 148 -6.28 -1.14 -46.32
CA ARG A 148 -5.77 -0.53 -47.58
C ARG A 148 -4.27 -0.67 -47.81
N LEU A 149 -3.60 -1.54 -47.06
CA LEU A 149 -2.14 -1.73 -47.13
C LEU A 149 -1.72 -3.08 -47.75
N LEU A 150 -2.66 -3.85 -48.30
CA LEU A 150 -2.39 -5.17 -48.87
C LEU A 150 -1.73 -5.14 -50.27
N ASP A 151 -1.73 -4.01 -50.96
CA ASP A 151 -1.12 -3.90 -52.30
C ASP A 151 0.39 -3.63 -52.27
N TYR A 152 0.97 -3.41 -51.08
CA TYR A 152 2.41 -3.16 -50.89
C TYR A 152 3.13 -4.27 -50.10
N LEU A 153 2.43 -5.36 -49.75
CA LEU A 153 3.07 -6.47 -49.07
C LEU A 153 3.84 -7.31 -50.10
N PRO A 154 5.16 -7.52 -49.93
CA PRO A 154 5.90 -8.46 -50.76
C PRO A 154 5.23 -9.84 -50.70
N SER A 155 5.26 -10.58 -51.80
CA SER A 155 4.67 -11.92 -51.84
C SER A 155 5.20 -12.76 -50.67
N LEU A 156 4.31 -13.51 -50.01
CA LEU A 156 4.63 -14.36 -48.85
C LEU A 156 5.81 -15.31 -49.10
N GLU A 157 6.06 -15.69 -50.36
CA GLU A 157 7.24 -16.47 -50.77
C GLU A 157 8.56 -15.71 -50.59
N HIS A 158 8.57 -14.40 -50.84
CA HIS A 158 9.77 -13.56 -50.70
C HIS A 158 10.12 -13.32 -49.23
N GLU A 159 9.13 -13.25 -48.35
CA GLU A 159 9.32 -13.18 -46.90
C GLU A 159 9.82 -14.52 -46.33
N ALA A 160 9.24 -15.64 -46.78
CA ALA A 160 9.66 -16.98 -46.36
C ALA A 160 11.13 -17.26 -46.73
N LEU A 161 11.56 -16.86 -47.93
CA LEU A 161 12.96 -16.97 -48.38
C LEU A 161 13.91 -16.15 -47.51
N LYS A 162 13.54 -14.91 -47.15
CA LYS A 162 14.33 -14.07 -46.24
C LYS A 162 14.41 -14.64 -44.84
N GLN A 163 13.33 -15.25 -44.36
CA GLN A 163 13.28 -15.87 -43.04
C GLN A 163 14.18 -17.10 -42.99
N GLN A 164 14.18 -17.92 -44.05
CA GLN A 164 15.05 -19.10 -44.14
C GLN A 164 16.54 -18.71 -44.26
N GLU A 165 16.85 -17.64 -45.00
CA GLU A 165 18.22 -17.09 -45.09
C GLU A 165 18.68 -16.48 -43.75
N PHE A 166 17.78 -15.83 -43.00
CA PHE A 166 18.09 -15.33 -41.67
C PHE A 166 18.40 -16.48 -40.70
N LEU A 167 17.59 -17.54 -40.72
CA LEU A 167 17.79 -18.70 -39.86
C LEU A 167 19.10 -19.42 -40.17
N SER A 168 19.50 -19.53 -41.45
CA SER A 168 20.77 -20.15 -41.82
C SER A 168 21.98 -19.31 -41.39
N ARG A 169 21.92 -17.98 -41.54
CA ARG A 169 22.98 -17.07 -41.05
C ARG A 169 23.08 -17.09 -39.52
N LEU A 170 21.95 -17.19 -38.83
CA LEU A 170 21.93 -17.28 -37.37
C LEU A 170 22.58 -18.59 -36.91
N ASP A 171 22.26 -19.71 -37.55
CA ASP A 171 22.87 -21.01 -37.24
C ASP A 171 24.37 -21.03 -37.56
N GLU A 172 24.79 -20.44 -38.68
CA GLU A 172 26.21 -20.24 -38.99
C GLU A 172 26.92 -19.39 -37.93
N TYR A 173 26.29 -18.29 -37.49
CA TYR A 173 26.84 -17.41 -36.45
C TYR A 173 26.95 -18.12 -35.09
N LEU A 174 25.92 -18.87 -34.70
CA LEU A 174 25.91 -19.65 -33.46
C LEU A 174 26.96 -20.75 -33.49
N ASN A 175 27.11 -21.47 -34.61
CA ASN A 175 28.12 -22.51 -34.76
C ASN A 175 29.54 -21.94 -34.87
N LYS A 176 29.71 -20.74 -35.44
CA LYS A 176 30.98 -20.02 -35.47
C LYS A 176 31.35 -19.45 -34.10
N ALA A 177 30.37 -18.97 -33.33
CA ALA A 177 30.54 -18.54 -31.95
C ALA A 177 30.74 -19.72 -30.97
N ALA A 178 30.25 -20.91 -31.31
CA ALA A 178 30.48 -22.16 -30.58
C ALA A 178 31.89 -22.75 -30.82
N ARG A 179 32.73 -22.14 -31.67
CA ARG A 179 34.18 -22.36 -31.60
C ARG A 179 34.65 -21.88 -30.23
N LYS A 180 34.66 -22.82 -29.28
CA LYS A 180 35.15 -22.72 -27.90
C LYS A 180 36.30 -21.72 -27.81
N SER A 181 35.96 -20.46 -27.58
CA SER A 181 36.78 -19.62 -26.74
C SER A 181 36.75 -20.32 -25.39
N GLU A 182 37.87 -20.89 -24.96
CA GLU A 182 38.07 -21.25 -23.56
C GLU A 182 37.87 -19.98 -22.74
N PHE A 183 36.61 -19.71 -22.38
CA PHE A 183 36.26 -18.66 -21.45
C PHE A 183 36.76 -19.16 -20.10
N LYS A 184 38.01 -18.83 -19.82
CA LYS A 184 38.59 -19.01 -18.49
C LYS A 184 37.77 -18.12 -17.59
N GLU A 185 36.80 -18.71 -16.88
CA GLU A 185 35.95 -17.98 -15.95
C GLU A 185 36.86 -17.09 -15.10
N PRO A 186 36.68 -15.77 -15.15
CA PRO A 186 37.49 -14.89 -14.34
C PRO A 186 37.30 -15.32 -12.89
N ASN A 187 38.39 -15.67 -12.22
CA ASN A 187 38.37 -16.00 -10.80
C ASN A 187 38.11 -14.70 -10.02
N PHE A 188 36.84 -14.31 -9.93
CA PHE A 188 36.42 -13.21 -9.08
C PHE A 188 36.51 -13.68 -7.64
N GLN A 189 37.56 -13.25 -6.94
CA GLN A 189 37.57 -13.42 -5.50
C GLN A 189 36.39 -12.62 -4.91
N PRO A 190 35.57 -13.22 -4.04
CA PRO A 190 34.49 -12.50 -3.40
C PRO A 190 35.10 -11.38 -2.55
N PHE A 191 34.86 -10.13 -2.93
CA PHE A 191 35.18 -9.01 -2.07
C PHE A 191 33.99 -8.74 -1.16
N THR A 192 34.24 -8.63 0.14
CA THR A 192 33.23 -8.27 1.13
C THR A 192 33.46 -6.82 1.54
N LEU A 193 32.41 -6.01 1.42
CA LEU A 193 32.40 -4.66 1.95
C LEU A 193 32.13 -4.75 3.46
N THR A 194 33.09 -4.32 4.27
CA THR A 194 33.05 -4.45 5.74
C THR A 194 33.04 -3.10 6.45
N GLN A 195 33.37 -2.03 5.75
CA GLN A 195 33.49 -0.70 6.31
C GLN A 195 32.44 0.23 5.73
N LEU A 196 31.96 1.16 6.56
CA LEU A 196 30.86 2.06 6.21
C LEU A 196 31.21 3.00 5.03
N ASP A 197 32.47 3.41 4.92
CA ASP A 197 33.00 4.28 3.86
C ASP A 197 33.06 3.61 2.47
N GLN A 198 32.83 2.30 2.39
CA GLN A 198 32.74 1.56 1.14
C GLN A 198 31.33 1.58 0.52
N PHE A 199 30.36 2.25 1.17
CA PHE A 199 28.98 2.34 0.73
C PHE A 199 28.59 3.77 0.33
N GLU A 200 27.55 3.90 -0.50
CA GLU A 200 26.89 5.16 -0.82
C GLU A 200 25.40 5.05 -0.43
N ILE A 201 24.85 6.14 0.13
CA ILE A 201 23.44 6.21 0.50
C ILE A 201 22.67 6.93 -0.62
N ASP A 202 21.82 6.19 -1.30
CA ASP A 202 20.94 6.70 -2.35
C ASP A 202 19.58 7.09 -1.77
N LEU A 203 19.16 8.33 -2.04
CA LEU A 203 17.87 8.86 -1.59
C LEU A 203 16.77 8.49 -2.59
N ILE A 204 15.99 7.45 -2.26
CA ILE A 204 15.01 6.82 -3.17
C ILE A 204 13.72 7.65 -3.24
N ARG A 205 13.20 8.10 -2.09
CA ARG A 205 11.96 8.89 -1.97
C ARG A 205 12.04 9.85 -0.77
N PRO A 206 11.56 11.10 -0.88
CA PRO A 206 11.30 11.81 -2.12
C PRO A 206 12.56 11.92 -2.99
N ARG A 207 12.44 11.71 -4.31
CA ARG A 207 13.55 11.85 -5.25
C ARG A 207 13.99 13.30 -5.34
N ASN A 208 15.25 13.52 -5.72
CA ASN A 208 15.75 14.87 -5.96
C ASN A 208 14.88 15.60 -7.00
N LYS A 209 14.43 16.81 -6.66
CA LYS A 209 13.50 17.68 -7.38
C LYS A 209 12.09 17.11 -7.58
N GLN A 210 11.67 16.10 -6.80
CA GLN A 210 10.31 15.57 -6.84
C GLN A 210 9.29 16.57 -6.27
N VAL A 211 8.10 16.64 -6.87
CA VAL A 211 6.93 17.31 -6.28
C VAL A 211 6.09 16.28 -5.54
N VAL A 212 5.94 16.46 -4.22
CA VAL A 212 5.13 15.62 -3.34
C VAL A 212 3.81 16.35 -3.08
N LYS A 213 2.71 15.77 -3.55
CA LYS A 213 1.35 16.30 -3.38
C LYS A 213 0.64 15.53 -2.28
N SER A 214 0.35 16.18 -1.16
CA SER A 214 -0.35 15.56 -0.02
C SER A 214 -1.33 16.54 0.64
N GLY A 215 -2.28 16.03 1.41
CA GLY A 215 -3.13 16.85 2.27
C GLY A 215 -2.32 17.50 3.41
N ARG A 216 -2.81 18.62 3.95
CA ARG A 216 -2.15 19.32 5.06
C ARG A 216 -1.97 18.38 6.25
N GLY A 217 -0.72 18.23 6.72
CA GLY A 217 -0.38 17.40 7.87
C GLY A 217 -0.36 15.90 7.58
N GLU A 218 -0.48 15.49 6.31
CA GLU A 218 -0.20 14.11 5.91
C GLU A 218 1.31 13.81 5.98
N TRP A 219 1.62 12.55 6.25
CA TRP A 219 3.00 12.08 6.39
C TRP A 219 3.63 11.83 5.02
N VAL A 220 4.90 12.19 4.87
CA VAL A 220 5.71 11.97 3.67
C VAL A 220 6.73 10.88 3.96
N ASP A 221 6.68 9.77 3.23
CA ASP A 221 7.65 8.69 3.40
C ASP A 221 9.00 9.06 2.78
N ALA A 222 10.03 9.10 3.63
CA ALA A 222 11.42 9.16 3.25
C ALA A 222 12.03 7.75 3.24
N VAL A 223 12.65 7.35 2.14
CA VAL A 223 13.20 6.01 1.89
C VAL A 223 14.56 6.12 1.20
N TRP A 224 15.54 5.35 1.65
CA TRP A 224 16.92 5.34 1.11
C TRP A 224 17.47 3.91 0.94
N SER A 225 18.62 3.78 0.27
CA SER A 225 19.31 2.49 0.11
C SER A 225 19.75 1.93 1.48
N PRO A 226 19.51 0.64 1.75
CA PRO A 226 19.97 0.03 2.99
C PRO A 226 21.48 -0.23 2.93
N ILE A 227 22.17 -0.04 4.05
CA ILE A 227 23.56 -0.47 4.24
C ILE A 227 23.53 -1.88 4.86
N PRO A 228 24.07 -2.92 4.21
CA PRO A 228 24.03 -4.31 4.67
C PRO A 228 25.08 -4.61 5.76
N LEU A 229 25.32 -3.66 6.67
CA LEU A 229 26.18 -3.83 7.84
C LEU A 229 25.31 -3.94 9.09
N ALA A 230 25.81 -4.67 10.09
CA ALA A 230 25.15 -4.73 11.39
C ALA A 230 25.25 -3.39 12.14
N ASP A 231 24.29 -3.15 13.04
CA ASP A 231 24.27 -2.03 14.00
C ASP A 231 24.30 -0.62 13.38
N ILE A 232 23.77 -0.47 12.18
CA ILE A 232 23.60 0.83 11.53
C ILE A 232 22.41 1.57 12.12
N ARG A 233 22.65 2.82 12.52
CA ARG A 233 21.61 3.78 12.92
C ARG A 233 21.60 4.94 11.93
N TYR A 234 20.42 5.36 11.53
CA TYR A 234 20.24 6.46 10.59
C TYR A 234 19.72 7.70 11.30
N GLU A 235 20.30 8.84 10.95
CA GLU A 235 19.80 10.16 11.28
C GLU A 235 19.32 10.84 9.99
N VAL A 236 18.01 11.10 9.89
CA VAL A 236 17.40 11.79 8.77
C VAL A 236 17.25 13.26 9.13
N GLN A 237 17.88 14.13 8.35
CA GLN A 237 17.81 15.58 8.54
C GLN A 237 16.97 16.20 7.42
N VAL A 238 16.03 17.07 7.79
CA VAL A 238 15.13 17.78 6.86
C VAL A 238 15.20 19.28 7.14
N SER A 239 15.38 20.07 6.09
CA SER A 239 15.62 21.51 6.16
C SER A 239 14.90 22.24 5.03
N GLN A 240 14.49 23.49 5.24
CA GLN A 240 14.07 24.38 4.13
C GLN A 240 15.25 25.12 3.48
N ARG A 241 16.46 24.96 4.04
CA ARG A 241 17.70 25.60 3.59
C ARG A 241 18.71 24.55 3.15
N GLU A 242 19.29 24.74 1.97
CA GLU A 242 20.24 23.79 1.36
C GLU A 242 21.49 23.53 2.21
N LYS A 243 21.94 24.53 3.00
CA LYS A 243 23.13 24.41 3.86
C LYS A 243 22.91 23.59 5.13
N PHE A 244 21.66 23.25 5.46
CA PHE A 244 21.30 22.60 6.72
C PHE A 244 21.76 23.40 7.97
N ASP A 245 21.75 24.73 7.91
CA ASP A 245 22.03 25.58 9.09
C ASP A 245 20.88 25.53 10.13
N PHE A 246 19.68 25.13 9.68
CA PHE A 246 18.51 24.91 10.53
C PHE A 246 17.72 23.71 9.99
N TYR A 247 17.59 22.65 10.76
CA TYR A 247 16.97 21.40 10.34
C TYR A 247 16.24 20.70 11.48
N VAL A 248 15.32 19.81 11.11
CA VAL A 248 14.71 18.84 12.02
C VAL A 248 15.39 17.49 11.79
N SER A 249 15.70 16.78 12.87
CA SER A 249 16.43 15.50 12.84
C SER A 249 15.57 14.37 13.42
N TYR A 250 15.64 13.19 12.79
CA TYR A 250 14.92 11.99 13.19
C TYR A 250 15.87 10.79 13.21
N GLN A 251 15.79 9.96 14.25
CA GLN A 251 16.64 8.77 14.41
C GLN A 251 15.83 7.49 14.12
N THR A 252 16.41 6.55 13.38
CA THR A 252 15.78 5.24 13.07
C THR A 252 16.83 4.17 12.78
N ASN A 253 16.47 2.90 12.96
CA ASN A 253 17.31 1.76 12.56
C ASN A 253 16.87 1.15 11.22
N TYR A 254 15.84 1.73 10.60
CA TYR A 254 15.29 1.28 9.32
C TYR A 254 15.74 2.21 8.20
N ASN A 255 15.75 1.73 6.95
CA ASN A 255 16.06 2.55 5.78
C ASN A 255 14.85 3.39 5.27
N ALA A 256 13.88 3.63 6.15
CA ALA A 256 12.69 4.43 5.87
C ALA A 256 12.16 5.10 7.14
N ILE A 257 11.53 6.27 6.98
CA ILE A 257 10.80 6.99 8.02
C ILE A 257 9.68 7.82 7.40
N SER A 258 8.58 8.01 8.13
CA SER A 258 7.52 8.94 7.75
C SER A 258 7.77 10.31 8.39
N LEU A 259 7.79 11.36 7.58
CA LEU A 259 8.05 12.74 7.99
C LEU A 259 6.76 13.55 8.02
N GLN A 260 6.54 14.36 9.06
CA GLN A 260 5.39 15.25 9.11
C GLN A 260 5.78 16.64 8.59
N ILE A 261 5.25 17.04 7.44
CA ILE A 261 5.48 18.35 6.82
C ILE A 261 4.18 19.14 6.88
N GLN A 262 4.22 20.33 7.49
CA GLN A 262 3.03 21.15 7.71
C GLN A 262 2.80 22.16 6.58
N ASP A 263 3.88 22.82 6.16
CA ASP A 263 3.83 23.93 5.22
C ASP A 263 4.26 23.50 3.82
N SER A 264 3.58 24.03 2.80
CA SER A 264 4.04 23.89 1.42
C SER A 264 5.34 24.65 1.21
N GLY A 265 6.27 24.09 0.44
CA GLY A 265 7.54 24.75 0.17
C GLY A 265 8.60 23.82 -0.42
N SER A 266 9.79 24.37 -0.65
CA SER A 266 10.96 23.58 -1.02
C SER A 266 11.68 23.08 0.23
N TYR A 267 12.01 21.80 0.23
CA TYR A 267 12.70 21.12 1.32
C TYR A 267 13.92 20.39 0.78
N TYR A 268 14.91 20.25 1.65
CA TYR A 268 16.15 19.50 1.45
C TYR A 268 16.22 18.44 2.52
N TRP A 269 16.62 17.23 2.15
CA TRP A 269 16.82 16.16 3.11
C TRP A 269 18.08 15.37 2.80
N ARG A 270 18.67 14.81 3.85
CA ARG A 270 19.87 13.96 3.79
C ARG A 270 19.83 12.94 4.91
N VAL A 271 20.59 11.87 4.75
CA VAL A 271 20.67 10.77 5.70
C VAL A 271 22.13 10.61 6.15
N ILE A 272 22.32 10.44 7.45
CA ILE A 272 23.60 10.10 8.06
C ILE A 272 23.48 8.67 8.60
N ALA A 273 24.25 7.73 8.06
CA ALA A 273 24.40 6.42 8.67
C ALA A 273 25.51 6.45 9.71
N LYS A 274 25.28 5.87 10.88
CA LYS A 274 26.22 5.80 12.00
C LYS A 274 26.45 4.35 12.40
N GLN A 275 27.73 3.95 12.51
CA GLN A 275 28.15 2.64 12.97
C GLN A 275 29.10 2.79 14.16
N GLY A 276 28.65 2.38 15.35
CA GLY A 276 29.45 2.52 16.58
C GLY A 276 29.69 3.99 16.96
N LYS A 277 30.92 4.31 17.40
CA LYS A 277 31.32 5.66 17.84
C LYS A 277 32.05 6.49 16.78
N THR A 278 32.57 5.87 15.75
CA THR A 278 33.55 6.49 14.84
C THR A 278 33.17 6.44 13.36
N GLY A 279 32.25 5.54 12.96
CA GLY A 279 31.80 5.46 11.58
C GLY A 279 30.59 6.36 11.35
N GLU A 280 30.74 7.40 10.52
CA GLU A 280 29.62 8.16 9.97
C GLU A 280 29.73 8.24 8.44
N LEU A 281 28.62 8.03 7.73
CA LEU A 281 28.52 8.19 6.28
C LEU A 281 27.35 9.11 5.97
N LEU A 282 27.64 10.19 5.24
CA LEU A 282 26.67 11.21 4.87
C LEU A 282 26.21 11.03 3.42
N SER A 283 24.90 11.02 3.19
CA SER A 283 24.33 11.04 1.84
C SER A 283 24.51 12.40 1.17
N LYS A 284 24.52 12.43 -0.17
CA LYS A 284 24.28 13.67 -0.92
C LYS A 284 22.87 14.20 -0.60
N PRO A 285 22.68 15.50 -0.39
CA PRO A 285 21.35 16.04 -0.11
C PRO A 285 20.45 15.99 -1.34
N ALA A 286 19.16 15.73 -1.15
CA ALA A 286 18.14 15.80 -2.19
C ALA A 286 17.13 16.90 -1.86
N ALA A 287 16.70 17.64 -2.88
CA ALA A 287 15.63 18.62 -2.76
C ALA A 287 14.28 17.98 -3.15
N PHE A 288 13.17 18.46 -2.59
CA PHE A 288 11.83 18.16 -3.07
C PHE A 288 10.88 19.33 -2.76
N VAL A 289 9.78 19.43 -3.50
CA VAL A 289 8.75 20.45 -3.29
C VAL A 289 7.54 19.76 -2.66
N TYR A 290 7.09 20.25 -1.51
CA TYR A 290 5.86 19.80 -0.89
C TYR A 290 4.71 20.75 -1.26
N GLU A 291 3.69 20.20 -1.91
CA GLU A 291 2.48 20.93 -2.29
C GLU A 291 1.29 20.39 -1.52
N VAL A 292 0.64 21.27 -0.76
CA VAL A 292 -0.61 20.94 -0.07
C VAL A 292 -1.72 20.89 -1.11
N THR A 293 -2.19 19.70 -1.43
CA THR A 293 -3.40 19.55 -2.23
C THR A 293 -4.59 19.82 -1.33
N SER A 294 -5.24 20.97 -1.53
CA SER A 294 -6.63 21.11 -1.12
C SER A 294 -7.38 20.00 -1.84
N ARG A 295 -7.79 18.93 -1.13
CA ARG A 295 -8.69 17.95 -1.73
C ARG A 295 -9.86 18.75 -2.31
N ARG A 296 -9.94 18.86 -3.63
CA ARG A 296 -11.21 19.17 -4.29
C ARG A 296 -12.12 18.07 -3.79
N LEU A 297 -13.06 18.42 -2.92
CA LEU A 297 -14.18 17.56 -2.60
C LEU A 297 -14.76 17.18 -3.97
N SER A 298 -14.56 15.94 -4.40
CA SER A 298 -15.30 15.42 -5.54
C SER A 298 -16.77 15.73 -5.27
N PRO A 299 -17.52 16.32 -6.22
CA PRO A 299 -18.94 16.57 -6.05
C PRO A 299 -19.67 15.22 -6.15
N LEU A 300 -19.48 14.35 -5.15
CA LEU A 300 -20.39 13.26 -4.87
C LEU A 300 -21.60 13.86 -4.15
N LEU A 301 -22.37 14.66 -4.89
CA LEU A 301 -23.79 14.86 -4.67
C LEU A 301 -24.52 13.57 -5.09
N GLY A 302 -24.17 12.46 -4.44
CA GLY A 302 -24.98 11.25 -4.41
C GLY A 302 -25.87 11.35 -3.17
N ARG A 303 -27.17 11.50 -3.42
CA ARG A 303 -28.27 11.56 -2.43
C ARG A 303 -27.94 10.79 -1.15
N ILE A 304 -27.80 11.51 -0.04
CA ILE A 304 -27.74 10.91 1.30
C ILE A 304 -29.14 10.40 1.61
N PRO A 305 -29.35 9.07 1.76
CA PRO A 305 -30.59 8.57 2.33
C PRO A 305 -30.62 9.00 3.81
N ALA A 306 -31.76 9.51 4.25
CA ALA A 306 -31.99 9.83 5.66
C ALA A 306 -31.72 8.59 6.52
N ALA A 307 -30.60 8.57 7.24
CA ALA A 307 -30.22 7.46 8.11
C ALA A 307 -30.77 7.69 9.52
N THR A 308 -31.81 6.94 9.85
CA THR A 308 -32.25 6.60 11.20
C THR A 308 -31.08 6.02 12.00
N GLY A 309 -30.66 6.72 13.06
CA GLY A 309 -29.67 6.24 14.04
C GLY A 309 -28.28 6.89 13.96
N SER A 310 -28.19 8.22 13.98
CA SER A 310 -26.90 8.92 14.08
C SER A 310 -26.18 8.65 15.41
N LYS A 311 -24.95 8.11 15.35
CA LYS A 311 -24.12 7.80 16.54
C LYS A 311 -23.50 9.01 17.24
N TYR A 312 -23.42 10.16 16.56
CA TYR A 312 -22.74 11.36 17.06
C TYR A 312 -23.55 12.64 16.79
N VAL A 313 -23.33 13.64 17.64
CA VAL A 313 -23.78 15.01 17.44
C VAL A 313 -22.53 15.88 17.25
N THR A 314 -22.49 16.66 16.17
CA THR A 314 -21.40 17.61 15.92
C THR A 314 -21.92 19.02 16.03
N GLU A 315 -21.17 19.89 16.70
CA GLU A 315 -21.56 21.28 16.97
C GLU A 315 -20.41 22.21 16.59
N ILE A 316 -20.72 23.29 15.89
CA ILE A 316 -19.76 24.33 15.49
C ILE A 316 -20.11 25.63 16.18
N SER A 317 -19.11 26.32 16.72
CA SER A 317 -19.24 27.62 17.38
C SER A 317 -18.12 28.56 16.95
N THR A 318 -18.35 29.87 17.09
CA THR A 318 -17.30 30.91 16.99
C THR A 318 -16.55 31.10 18.31
N THR A 319 -16.97 30.42 19.38
CA THR A 319 -16.37 30.52 20.72
C THR A 319 -15.99 29.13 21.21
N GLU A 320 -14.84 29.00 21.85
CA GLU A 320 -14.36 27.73 22.41
C GLU A 320 -15.29 27.15 23.49
N SER A 321 -16.03 28.02 24.20
CA SER A 321 -17.00 27.62 25.21
C SER A 321 -18.30 27.03 24.65
N PHE A 322 -18.51 27.09 23.32
CA PHE A 322 -19.74 26.68 22.65
C PHE A 322 -21.02 27.34 23.21
N GLN A 323 -20.91 28.56 23.75
CA GLN A 323 -22.07 29.33 24.23
C GLN A 323 -23.06 29.66 23.10
N LYS A 324 -22.55 29.86 21.88
CA LYS A 324 -23.36 30.11 20.68
C LYS A 324 -23.07 29.04 19.62
N ILE A 325 -23.98 28.10 19.45
CA ILE A 325 -23.86 27.05 18.43
C ILE A 325 -24.40 27.60 17.10
N LEU A 326 -23.56 27.61 16.07
CA LEU A 326 -23.92 28.02 14.72
C LEU A 326 -24.52 26.88 13.89
N VAL A 327 -23.93 25.69 14.02
CA VAL A 327 -24.35 24.50 13.28
C VAL A 327 -24.39 23.32 14.25
N ARG A 328 -25.48 22.56 14.21
CA ARG A 328 -25.64 21.30 14.94
C ARG A 328 -26.07 20.22 13.97
N THR A 329 -25.34 19.11 13.92
CA THR A 329 -25.63 18.03 12.96
C THR A 329 -25.49 16.66 13.61
N ASN A 330 -26.54 15.86 13.46
CA ASN A 330 -26.58 14.45 13.79
C ASN A 330 -25.89 13.66 12.67
N THR A 331 -24.85 12.90 13.01
CA THR A 331 -24.01 12.21 12.01
C THR A 331 -23.46 10.90 12.54
N ASN A 332 -23.10 10.00 11.64
CA ASN A 332 -22.34 8.78 11.96
C ASN A 332 -20.82 9.00 11.92
N SER A 333 -20.38 10.22 11.60
CA SER A 333 -18.98 10.63 11.52
C SER A 333 -18.55 11.47 12.72
N LYS A 334 -17.28 11.38 13.12
CA LYS A 334 -16.68 12.27 14.13
C LYS A 334 -16.15 13.58 13.53
N ARG A 335 -16.75 14.06 12.43
CA ARG A 335 -16.31 15.25 11.69
C ARG A 335 -17.44 16.26 11.60
N CYS A 336 -17.13 17.53 11.89
CA CYS A 336 -18.08 18.63 11.71
C CYS A 336 -18.27 18.94 10.22
N ALA A 337 -19.52 19.23 9.83
CA ALA A 337 -19.85 19.70 8.50
C ALA A 337 -19.51 21.20 8.39
N THR A 338 -18.50 21.55 7.61
CA THR A 338 -18.02 22.94 7.46
C THR A 338 -18.64 23.67 6.26
N ALA A 339 -19.53 23.02 5.52
CA ALA A 339 -20.17 23.59 4.34
C ALA A 339 -21.05 24.80 4.71
N GLY A 340 -20.90 25.90 3.97
CA GLY A 340 -21.70 27.12 4.16
C GLY A 340 -21.23 28.06 5.27
N LEU A 341 -20.09 27.77 5.93
CA LEU A 341 -19.49 28.71 6.86
C LEU A 341 -18.80 29.86 6.10
N LYS A 342 -18.94 31.07 6.63
CA LYS A 342 -18.20 32.24 6.14
C LYS A 342 -16.72 32.12 6.53
N PRO A 343 -15.81 32.88 5.89
CA PRO A 343 -14.42 32.93 6.33
C PRO A 343 -14.31 33.41 7.78
N GLY A 344 -13.49 32.72 8.58
CA GLY A 344 -13.37 32.97 10.02
C GLY A 344 -12.78 31.81 10.81
N GLU A 345 -12.55 32.02 12.10
CA GLU A 345 -12.13 30.97 13.03
C GLU A 345 -13.32 30.32 13.71
N TYR A 346 -13.28 28.99 13.84
CA TYR A 346 -14.36 28.18 14.38
C TYR A 346 -13.82 27.08 15.28
N TYR A 347 -14.67 26.67 16.21
CA TYR A 347 -14.47 25.54 17.09
C TYR A 347 -15.52 24.49 16.76
N CYS A 348 -15.08 23.24 16.60
CA CYS A 348 -15.96 22.09 16.44
C CYS A 348 -15.84 21.21 17.68
N ARG A 349 -16.98 20.75 18.21
CA ARG A 349 -17.01 19.64 19.18
C ARG A 349 -17.85 18.47 18.67
N VAL A 350 -17.41 17.27 19.02
CA VAL A 350 -18.08 16.01 18.69
C VAL A 350 -18.56 15.37 19.98
N ARG A 351 -19.84 15.05 20.06
CA ARG A 351 -20.50 14.39 21.19
C ARG A 351 -21.04 13.02 20.77
N ARG A 352 -21.18 12.11 21.72
CA ARG A 352 -21.87 10.83 21.48
C ARG A 352 -23.39 11.08 21.46
N GLY A 353 -24.11 10.44 20.55
CA GLY A 353 -25.54 10.73 20.28
C GLY A 353 -26.45 10.71 21.51
N SER A 354 -26.27 9.74 22.41
CA SER A 354 -27.12 9.55 23.59
C SER A 354 -26.55 10.13 24.89
N ASN A 355 -25.22 10.30 24.95
CA ASN A 355 -24.52 10.70 26.17
C ASN A 355 -23.84 12.04 25.87
N ASP A 356 -24.15 13.08 26.64
CA ASP A 356 -23.59 14.44 26.54
C ASP A 356 -22.04 14.50 26.66
N SER A 357 -21.35 13.35 26.69
CA SER A 357 -19.90 13.30 26.68
C SER A 357 -19.32 13.87 25.40
N VAL A 358 -18.53 14.92 25.57
CA VAL A 358 -17.68 15.49 24.53
C VAL A 358 -16.54 14.51 24.29
N LEU A 359 -16.41 14.05 23.05
CA LEU A 359 -15.36 13.14 22.62
C LEU A 359 -14.11 13.92 22.20
N ASN A 360 -14.29 14.99 21.43
CA ASN A 360 -13.20 15.80 20.88
C ASN A 360 -13.65 17.26 20.70
N ILE A 361 -12.70 18.17 20.82
CA ILE A 361 -12.82 19.59 20.44
C ILE A 361 -11.61 19.94 19.56
N TYR A 362 -11.83 20.69 18.48
CA TYR A 362 -10.75 21.21 17.65
C TYR A 362 -11.11 22.56 17.03
N SER A 363 -10.11 23.41 16.85
CA SER A 363 -10.23 24.70 16.15
C SER A 363 -9.85 24.57 14.68
N PHE A 364 -10.54 25.30 13.80
CA PHE A 364 -10.21 25.38 12.38
C PHE A 364 -10.50 26.77 11.83
N LYS A 365 -9.77 27.17 10.78
CA LYS A 365 -10.02 28.44 10.06
C LYS A 365 -10.61 28.14 8.69
N VAL A 366 -11.72 28.80 8.36
CA VAL A 366 -12.27 28.85 7.01
C VAL A 366 -11.62 30.04 6.30
N SER A 367 -10.87 29.76 5.25
CA SER A 367 -10.26 30.81 4.41
C SER A 367 -11.27 31.32 3.37
N PRO A 368 -11.08 32.53 2.83
CA PRO A 368 -11.90 33.08 1.74
C PRO A 368 -12.04 32.15 0.54
#